data_AF-A0A3M1LVK3-F1
#
_entry.id   AF-A0A3M1LVK3-F1
#
_cell.length_a   1.000
_cell.length_b   1.000
_cell.length_c   1.000
_cell.angle_alpha   90.00
_cell.angle_beta   90.00
_cell.angle_gamma   90.00
#
_symmetry.space_group_name_H-M   'P 1'
#
loop_
_entity.id
_entity.type
_entity.pdbx_description
1 polymer ?
#
loop_
_entity_poly.entity_id
_entity_poly.type
_entity_poly.pdbx_seq_one_letter_code
_entity_poly.pdbx_strand_id
1 'polypeptide(L)'
;MVDWSAAGVPRRGADSIWIGCARAGEAGVALENPATRAEAVARLAAIFREEIAAGRRVLAGFDFPFGYPAGTAMRLAGGDWQALWALLAERVADGPDNANDRFDAAAALNARFGPGEGPFWGNGLKRDIAGLPRRRPDGYGTRLPARNRLADARARGAQEVWKLSGAGSVGGQALTGIAALERLRRAPELAGKLAVWPFETGLQAPPAPVVLAEIYPSLIPPDPGEAVRDAGQVRAVAGTLRRLDAAGELAALFAGPADLTPQDRAVIEQEEAWILGLGHEDKLREAAVHGGPAGPARPRRRLRYLRDPQAIYAESFATVAREARLDRFPPGLDRMAARIVHACGMVEVADRLAFSPDAWAAGRAALEAGAPIICDCRMLAAGIIARTLPAGNRVIETLSAPETAGTAARLATTRSAAAVELWKPHLDGAVVAIGNAPTALFHLLERLDEGWPRPALILGFPVGFVGAAQAKAELARDPRGSAYLALRGRRGGSAMAAAAVNALAAG
;
A
#
# COMPACT_ATOMS: atom_id res chain seq x y z
N MET A 1 -0.48 -13.40 -20.70
CA MET A 1 0.01 -12.86 -19.41
C MET A 1 -1.10 -12.99 -18.40
N VAL A 2 -0.77 -13.40 -17.19
CA VAL A 2 -1.75 -13.76 -16.16
C VAL A 2 -1.36 -13.10 -14.84
N ASP A 3 -2.26 -12.30 -14.30
CA ASP A 3 -2.25 -11.92 -12.88
C ASP A 3 -3.07 -12.96 -12.13
N TRP A 4 -2.46 -13.61 -11.14
CA TRP A 4 -3.00 -14.77 -10.46
C TRP A 4 -3.40 -14.43 -9.04
N SER A 5 -4.63 -14.76 -8.64
CA SER A 5 -5.10 -14.53 -7.28
C SER A 5 -5.20 -15.82 -6.47
N ALA A 6 -4.67 -15.77 -5.24
CA ALA A 6 -4.87 -16.79 -4.22
C ALA A 6 -6.16 -16.58 -3.40
N ALA A 7 -7.10 -15.73 -3.84
CA ALA A 7 -8.36 -15.51 -3.12
C ALA A 7 -9.08 -16.84 -2.82
N GLY A 8 -9.64 -16.97 -1.61
CA GLY A 8 -10.36 -18.19 -1.19
C GLY A 8 -11.83 -18.25 -1.63
N VAL A 9 -12.28 -17.25 -2.39
CA VAL A 9 -13.65 -17.10 -2.88
C VAL A 9 -13.63 -16.54 -4.30
N PRO A 10 -14.71 -16.67 -5.10
CA PRO A 10 -14.77 -16.10 -6.44
C PRO A 10 -14.67 -14.58 -6.40
N ARG A 11 -13.91 -13.98 -7.31
CA ARG A 11 -13.71 -12.52 -7.36
C ARG A 11 -13.44 -12.04 -8.78
N ARG A 12 -13.95 -10.84 -9.09
CA ARG A 12 -13.66 -10.05 -10.30
C ARG A 12 -13.25 -8.63 -9.92
N GLY A 13 -12.62 -7.90 -10.83
CA GLY A 13 -12.13 -6.54 -10.62
C GLY A 13 -10.75 -6.50 -9.96
N ALA A 14 -10.57 -5.60 -8.99
CA ALA A 14 -9.30 -5.45 -8.28
C ALA A 14 -8.96 -6.70 -7.43
N ASP A 15 -7.67 -6.98 -7.30
CA ASP A 15 -7.12 -8.09 -6.52
C ASP A 15 -7.71 -9.46 -6.93
N SER A 16 -7.86 -9.68 -8.23
CA SER A 16 -8.47 -10.88 -8.84
C SER A 16 -7.71 -11.36 -10.08
N ILE A 17 -8.12 -12.49 -10.67
CA ILE A 17 -7.39 -13.10 -11.78
C ILE A 17 -7.64 -12.33 -13.07
N TRP A 18 -6.59 -11.91 -13.76
CA TRP A 18 -6.69 -11.29 -15.09
C TRP A 18 -5.86 -12.06 -16.12
N ILE A 19 -6.43 -12.28 -17.30
CA ILE A 19 -5.75 -12.91 -18.44
C ILE A 19 -5.69 -11.89 -19.58
N GLY A 20 -4.48 -11.59 -20.04
CA GLY A 20 -4.22 -10.75 -21.20
C GLY A 20 -3.61 -11.55 -22.33
N CYS A 21 -4.31 -11.59 -23.47
CA CYS A 21 -3.87 -12.26 -24.69
C CYS A 21 -3.53 -11.22 -25.76
N ALA A 22 -2.33 -11.30 -26.31
CA ALA A 22 -1.87 -10.44 -27.40
C ALA A 22 -1.31 -11.34 -28.49
N ARG A 23 -1.92 -11.34 -29.68
CA ARG A 23 -1.49 -12.16 -30.82
C ARG A 23 -0.74 -11.36 -31.86
N ALA A 24 0.18 -12.01 -32.56
CA ALA A 24 0.82 -11.45 -33.73
C ALA A 24 -0.24 -11.08 -34.79
N GLY A 25 -0.10 -9.90 -35.42
CA GLY A 25 -1.05 -9.42 -36.42
C GLY A 25 -2.36 -8.81 -35.89
N GLU A 26 -2.72 -9.02 -34.63
CA GLU A 26 -3.93 -8.42 -34.03
C GLU A 26 -3.64 -7.03 -33.44
N ALA A 27 -4.64 -6.14 -33.49
CA ALA A 27 -4.56 -4.84 -32.84
C ALA A 27 -4.96 -4.96 -31.36
N GLY A 28 -4.02 -4.72 -30.44
CA GLY A 28 -4.29 -4.59 -29.00
C GLY A 28 -4.05 -5.87 -28.18
N VAL A 29 -4.70 -5.91 -27.01
CA VAL A 29 -4.65 -7.02 -26.06
C VAL A 29 -6.07 -7.34 -25.62
N ALA A 30 -6.51 -8.58 -25.78
CA ALA A 30 -7.79 -9.04 -25.24
C ALA A 30 -7.63 -9.31 -23.73
N LEU A 31 -8.54 -8.76 -22.92
CA LEU A 31 -8.56 -8.98 -21.47
C LEU A 31 -9.75 -9.84 -21.07
N GLU A 32 -9.49 -10.81 -20.20
CA GLU A 32 -10.50 -11.65 -19.56
C GLU A 32 -10.29 -11.63 -18.04
N ASN A 33 -11.38 -11.59 -17.26
CA ASN A 33 -11.35 -11.56 -15.80
C ASN A 33 -12.20 -12.71 -15.23
N PRO A 34 -11.69 -13.96 -15.28
CA PRO A 34 -12.37 -15.12 -14.73
C PRO A 34 -12.58 -14.95 -13.22
N ALA A 35 -13.71 -15.45 -12.71
CA ALA A 35 -14.04 -15.31 -11.30
C ALA A 35 -13.24 -16.28 -10.42
N THR A 36 -12.80 -17.41 -10.98
CA THR A 36 -12.15 -18.50 -10.26
C THR A 36 -10.89 -19.02 -10.95
N ARG A 37 -10.00 -19.67 -10.19
CA ARG A 37 -8.82 -20.35 -10.74
C ARG A 37 -9.22 -21.49 -11.67
N ALA A 38 -10.30 -22.22 -11.37
CA ALA A 38 -10.82 -23.25 -12.25
C ALA A 38 -11.26 -22.69 -13.62
N GLU A 39 -12.00 -21.57 -13.64
CA GLU A 39 -12.35 -20.87 -14.88
C GLU A 39 -11.10 -20.40 -15.64
N ALA A 40 -10.12 -19.82 -14.92
CA ALA A 40 -8.87 -19.36 -15.51
C ALA A 40 -8.06 -20.50 -16.15
N VAL A 41 -7.91 -21.63 -15.46
CA VAL A 41 -7.21 -22.81 -15.98
C VAL A 41 -7.92 -23.40 -17.19
N ALA A 42 -9.25 -23.53 -17.15
CA ALA A 42 -10.02 -24.00 -18.29
C ALA A 42 -9.85 -23.09 -19.51
N ARG A 43 -9.82 -21.76 -19.27
CA ARG A 43 -9.60 -20.79 -20.34
C ARG A 43 -8.18 -20.88 -20.92
N LEU A 44 -7.17 -20.99 -20.08
CA LEU A 44 -5.78 -21.17 -20.50
C LEU A 44 -5.61 -22.47 -21.31
N ALA A 45 -6.21 -23.58 -20.86
CA ALA A 45 -6.21 -24.83 -21.59
C ALA A 45 -6.83 -24.70 -22.99
N ALA A 46 -7.96 -23.99 -23.10
CA ALA A 46 -8.60 -23.71 -24.38
C ALA A 46 -7.69 -22.88 -25.30
N ILE A 47 -7.12 -21.78 -24.79
CA ILE A 47 -6.17 -20.94 -25.55
C ILE A 47 -5.00 -21.78 -26.04
N PHE A 48 -4.37 -22.56 -25.16
CA PHE A 48 -3.21 -23.38 -25.55
C PHE A 48 -3.56 -24.39 -26.64
N ARG A 49 -4.69 -25.08 -26.55
CA ARG A 49 -5.14 -26.01 -27.60
C ARG A 49 -5.39 -25.30 -28.92
N GLU A 50 -6.07 -24.15 -28.89
CA GLU A 50 -6.39 -23.35 -30.09
C GLU A 50 -5.12 -22.87 -30.80
N GLU A 51 -4.16 -22.33 -30.05
CA GLU A 51 -2.90 -21.81 -30.60
C GLU A 51 -2.02 -22.94 -31.15
N ILE A 52 -1.90 -24.06 -30.42
CA ILE A 52 -1.15 -25.24 -30.88
C ILE A 52 -1.78 -25.83 -32.15
N ALA A 53 -3.11 -25.98 -32.20
CA ALA A 53 -3.82 -26.49 -33.37
C ALA A 53 -3.62 -25.59 -34.60
N ALA A 54 -3.44 -24.29 -34.39
CA ALA A 54 -3.15 -23.33 -35.43
C ALA A 54 -1.65 -23.22 -35.78
N GLY A 55 -0.78 -24.08 -35.22
CA GLY A 55 0.66 -24.08 -35.47
C GLY A 55 1.40 -22.87 -34.88
N ARG A 56 0.78 -22.15 -33.93
CA ARG A 56 1.37 -20.98 -33.28
C ARG A 56 1.97 -21.35 -31.92
N ARG A 57 2.92 -20.53 -31.49
CA ARG A 57 3.61 -20.69 -30.20
C ARG A 57 3.07 -19.69 -29.19
N VAL A 58 3.06 -20.06 -27.92
CA VAL A 58 2.51 -19.25 -26.83
C VAL A 58 3.56 -19.04 -25.75
N LEU A 59 3.80 -17.77 -25.40
CA LEU A 59 4.44 -17.39 -24.14
C LEU A 59 3.35 -17.02 -23.12
N ALA A 60 3.23 -17.83 -22.08
CA ALA A 60 2.31 -17.61 -20.96
C ALA A 60 3.10 -17.18 -19.72
N GLY A 61 3.13 -15.87 -19.47
CA GLY A 61 3.70 -15.28 -18.25
C GLY A 61 2.72 -15.27 -17.08
N PHE A 62 3.18 -15.63 -15.88
CA PHE A 62 2.41 -15.65 -14.63
C PHE A 62 3.12 -14.85 -13.53
N ASP A 63 2.40 -14.07 -12.75
CA ASP A 63 2.94 -13.09 -11.80
C ASP A 63 3.31 -13.64 -10.40
N PHE A 64 3.53 -14.95 -10.30
CA PHE A 64 3.92 -15.62 -9.06
C PHE A 64 5.24 -16.39 -9.21
N PRO A 65 6.00 -16.56 -8.12
CA PRO A 65 7.22 -17.36 -8.09
C PRO A 65 7.01 -18.81 -8.58
N PHE A 66 7.86 -19.27 -9.49
CA PHE A 66 7.86 -20.67 -9.97
C PHE A 66 8.69 -21.61 -9.11
N GLY A 67 9.67 -21.07 -8.39
CA GLY A 67 10.60 -21.83 -7.56
C GLY A 67 10.64 -21.35 -6.12
N TYR A 68 11.46 -22.04 -5.33
CA TYR A 68 11.75 -21.70 -3.94
C TYR A 68 13.27 -21.67 -3.75
N PRO A 69 13.77 -20.93 -2.74
CA PRO A 69 15.19 -20.87 -2.42
C PRO A 69 15.89 -22.22 -2.39
N ALA A 70 17.13 -22.26 -2.86
CA ALA A 70 17.90 -23.49 -3.05
C ALA A 70 17.89 -24.43 -1.82
N GLY A 71 17.78 -25.74 -2.07
CA GLY A 71 17.64 -26.82 -1.09
C GLY A 71 16.21 -27.11 -0.64
N THR A 72 15.22 -26.30 -1.03
CA THR A 72 13.79 -26.49 -0.70
C THR A 72 13.18 -27.71 -1.38
N ALA A 73 13.42 -27.92 -2.68
CA ALA A 73 12.87 -29.03 -3.44
C ALA A 73 13.35 -30.37 -2.88
N MET A 74 14.66 -30.49 -2.61
CA MET A 74 15.24 -31.67 -1.98
C MET A 74 14.64 -31.89 -0.58
N ARG A 75 14.51 -30.85 0.23
CA ARG A 75 13.97 -30.97 1.60
C ARG A 75 12.49 -31.35 1.63
N LEU A 76 11.68 -30.75 0.75
CA LEU A 76 10.24 -30.95 0.75
C LEU A 76 9.83 -32.21 -0.02
N ALA A 77 10.42 -32.46 -1.18
CA ALA A 77 9.97 -33.50 -2.11
C ALA A 77 10.99 -34.64 -2.31
N GLY A 78 12.21 -34.53 -1.74
CA GLY A 78 13.25 -35.54 -1.93
C GLY A 78 13.80 -35.61 -3.36
N GLY A 79 13.67 -34.52 -4.13
CA GLY A 79 14.03 -34.47 -5.54
C GLY A 79 14.28 -33.04 -6.02
N ASP A 80 14.03 -32.81 -7.31
CA ASP A 80 14.22 -31.54 -7.99
C ASP A 80 12.93 -30.70 -8.03
N TRP A 81 12.94 -29.62 -8.81
CA TRP A 81 11.77 -28.76 -9.00
C TRP A 81 10.54 -29.53 -9.51
N GLN A 82 10.71 -30.60 -10.31
CA GLN A 82 9.58 -31.40 -10.83
C GLN A 82 8.92 -32.17 -9.70
N ALA A 83 9.72 -32.77 -8.81
CA ALA A 83 9.22 -33.42 -7.61
C ALA A 83 8.50 -32.43 -6.69
N LEU A 84 9.02 -31.21 -6.56
CA LEU A 84 8.35 -30.15 -5.78
C LEU A 84 7.02 -29.73 -6.40
N TRP A 85 6.97 -29.45 -7.69
CA TRP A 85 5.74 -29.11 -8.40
C TRP A 85 4.69 -30.23 -8.29
N ALA A 86 5.12 -31.48 -8.44
CA ALA A 86 4.28 -32.67 -8.25
C ALA A 86 3.68 -32.72 -6.83
N LEU A 87 4.52 -32.52 -5.81
CA LEU A 87 4.10 -32.48 -4.41
C LEU A 87 3.08 -31.37 -4.16
N LEU A 88 3.32 -30.16 -4.68
CA LEU A 88 2.38 -29.05 -4.52
C LEU A 88 1.03 -29.33 -5.21
N ALA A 89 1.05 -29.91 -6.41
CA ALA A 89 -0.14 -30.32 -7.14
C ALA A 89 -0.96 -31.41 -6.42
N GLU A 90 -0.28 -32.31 -5.70
CA GLU A 90 -0.92 -33.33 -4.86
C GLU A 90 -1.50 -32.71 -3.58
N ARG A 91 -0.78 -31.79 -2.93
CA ARG A 91 -1.10 -31.33 -1.56
C ARG A 91 -1.99 -30.10 -1.47
N VAL A 92 -2.07 -29.28 -2.51
CA VAL A 92 -2.91 -28.08 -2.48
C VAL A 92 -4.26 -28.40 -3.12
N ALA A 93 -5.29 -28.65 -2.32
CA ALA A 93 -6.66 -28.76 -2.80
C ALA A 93 -7.20 -27.38 -3.20
N ASP A 94 -7.84 -27.30 -4.37
CA ASP A 94 -8.42 -26.06 -4.91
C ASP A 94 -9.72 -26.37 -5.66
N GLY A 95 -10.82 -25.89 -5.12
CA GLY A 95 -12.18 -26.15 -5.60
C GLY A 95 -12.62 -25.20 -6.73
N PRO A 96 -13.72 -25.56 -7.43
CA PRO A 96 -14.23 -24.76 -8.54
C PRO A 96 -14.70 -23.35 -8.14
N ASP A 97 -14.96 -23.12 -6.85
CA ASP A 97 -15.38 -21.85 -6.24
C ASP A 97 -14.23 -21.10 -5.53
N ASN A 98 -12.97 -21.45 -5.83
CA ASN A 98 -11.75 -20.97 -5.16
C ASN A 98 -11.56 -21.42 -3.69
N ALA A 99 -12.45 -22.25 -3.12
CA ALA A 99 -12.20 -22.82 -1.79
C ALA A 99 -10.93 -23.67 -1.85
N ASN A 100 -9.94 -23.39 -1.00
CA ASN A 100 -8.65 -24.07 -1.02
C ASN A 100 -8.04 -24.23 0.37
N ASP A 101 -7.16 -25.21 0.50
CA ASP A 101 -6.50 -25.59 1.74
C ASP A 101 -5.05 -25.08 1.86
N ARG A 102 -4.65 -24.10 1.04
CA ARG A 102 -3.24 -23.68 0.91
C ARG A 102 -2.52 -23.38 2.22
N PHE A 103 -3.25 -22.90 3.23
CA PHE A 103 -2.69 -22.63 4.56
C PHE A 103 -2.40 -23.92 5.33
N ASP A 104 -3.31 -24.90 5.31
CA ASP A 104 -3.09 -26.21 5.90
C ASP A 104 -2.02 -27.00 5.13
N ALA A 105 -2.01 -26.90 3.80
CA ALA A 105 -0.95 -27.46 2.95
C ALA A 105 0.42 -26.88 3.32
N ALA A 106 0.52 -25.55 3.50
CA ALA A 106 1.76 -24.91 3.93
C ALA A 106 2.21 -25.32 5.33
N ALA A 107 1.28 -25.52 6.27
CA ALA A 107 1.59 -26.05 7.59
C ALA A 107 2.16 -27.48 7.51
N ALA A 108 1.57 -28.32 6.65
CA ALA A 108 2.06 -29.67 6.41
C ALA A 108 3.44 -29.69 5.72
N LEU A 109 3.74 -28.70 4.85
CA LEU A 109 5.06 -28.51 4.27
C LEU A 109 6.08 -28.05 5.32
N ASN A 110 5.70 -27.11 6.20
CA ASN A 110 6.54 -26.68 7.32
C ASN A 110 6.97 -27.87 8.18
N ALA A 111 6.05 -28.78 8.51
CA ALA A 111 6.35 -29.96 9.32
C ALA A 111 7.47 -30.87 8.74
N ARG A 112 7.79 -30.78 7.44
CA ARG A 112 8.92 -31.50 6.82
C ARG A 112 10.29 -30.91 7.13
N PHE A 113 10.36 -29.69 7.67
CA PHE A 113 11.60 -29.08 8.15
C PHE A 113 11.91 -29.49 9.60
N GLY A 114 10.88 -29.68 10.42
CA GLY A 114 10.97 -30.10 11.81
C GLY A 114 9.75 -29.64 12.62
N PRO A 115 9.53 -30.16 13.84
CA PRO A 115 8.42 -29.71 14.69
C PRO A 115 8.53 -28.22 15.04
N GLY A 116 7.55 -27.41 14.61
CA GLY A 116 7.56 -25.96 14.84
C GLY A 116 8.58 -25.19 14.00
N GLU A 117 9.31 -25.86 13.12
CA GLU A 117 10.23 -25.26 12.17
C GLU A 117 9.58 -25.24 10.79
N GLY A 118 9.77 -24.15 10.05
CA GLY A 118 9.28 -24.09 8.68
C GLY A 118 9.26 -22.66 8.15
N PRO A 119 9.58 -22.48 6.86
CA PRO A 119 9.72 -21.15 6.29
C PRO A 119 8.38 -20.50 5.97
N PHE A 120 7.29 -21.23 5.76
CA PHE A 120 6.00 -20.63 5.42
C PHE A 120 5.36 -19.91 6.61
N TRP A 121 4.76 -18.74 6.36
CA TRP A 121 4.12 -17.95 7.40
C TRP A 121 3.01 -17.04 6.87
N GLY A 122 2.30 -16.38 7.80
CA GLY A 122 1.22 -15.46 7.47
C GLY A 122 -0.11 -16.19 7.37
N ASN A 123 -0.47 -16.97 8.40
CA ASN A 123 -1.82 -17.53 8.53
C ASN A 123 -2.88 -16.41 8.52
N GLY A 124 -3.62 -16.31 7.40
CA GLY A 124 -4.66 -15.31 7.17
C GLY A 124 -6.05 -15.73 7.63
N LEU A 125 -6.22 -16.94 8.16
CA LEU A 125 -7.50 -17.43 8.64
C LEU A 125 -7.79 -16.94 10.06
N LYS A 126 -9.08 -16.97 10.44
CA LYS A 126 -9.50 -16.69 11.82
C LYS A 126 -9.00 -17.77 12.79
N ARG A 127 -9.03 -19.04 12.37
CA ARG A 127 -8.48 -20.16 13.16
C ARG A 127 -6.96 -20.18 13.10
N ASP A 128 -6.34 -20.63 14.18
CA ASP A 128 -4.92 -20.96 14.18
C ASP A 128 -4.69 -22.33 13.54
N ILE A 129 -3.52 -22.51 12.95
CA ILE A 129 -3.09 -23.75 12.30
C ILE A 129 -1.73 -24.11 12.92
N ALA A 130 -1.66 -25.29 13.53
CA ALA A 130 -0.42 -25.77 14.13
C ALA A 130 0.68 -25.85 13.06
N GLY A 131 1.86 -25.30 13.36
CA GLY A 131 2.98 -25.26 12.41
C GLY A 131 2.93 -24.15 11.37
N LEU A 132 1.92 -23.27 11.37
CA LEU A 132 1.88 -22.09 10.49
C LEU A 132 1.73 -20.78 11.28
N PRO A 133 2.84 -20.08 11.57
CA PRO A 133 2.80 -18.85 12.35
C PRO A 133 2.17 -17.68 11.57
N ARG A 134 1.55 -16.76 12.31
CA ARG A 134 1.01 -15.51 11.75
C ARG A 134 2.09 -14.48 11.42
N ARG A 135 3.22 -14.55 12.13
CA ARG A 135 4.38 -13.67 11.96
C ARG A 135 5.52 -14.44 11.29
N ARG A 136 6.44 -13.68 10.70
CA ARG A 136 7.63 -14.23 10.06
C ARG A 136 8.48 -14.99 11.10
N PRO A 137 8.92 -16.23 10.81
CA PRO A 137 9.90 -16.97 11.59
C PRO A 137 11.30 -16.34 11.53
N ASP A 138 12.12 -16.60 12.53
CA ASP A 138 13.55 -16.26 12.50
C ASP A 138 14.38 -17.42 11.94
N GLY A 139 15.63 -17.13 11.53
CA GLY A 139 16.60 -18.17 11.13
C GLY A 139 16.59 -18.55 9.65
N TYR A 140 16.03 -17.71 8.76
CA TYR A 140 16.26 -17.84 7.32
C TYR A 140 17.74 -17.73 6.98
N GLY A 141 18.23 -18.63 6.13
CA GLY A 141 19.64 -18.72 5.73
C GLY A 141 20.54 -19.39 6.77
N THR A 142 20.00 -19.87 7.88
CA THR A 142 20.74 -20.67 8.87
C THR A 142 20.05 -22.00 9.11
N ARG A 143 18.91 -22.00 9.82
CA ARG A 143 18.11 -23.20 10.11
C ARG A 143 17.02 -23.42 9.07
N LEU A 144 16.48 -22.33 8.53
CA LEU A 144 15.50 -22.34 7.45
C LEU A 144 16.21 -22.04 6.13
N PRO A 145 15.61 -22.41 4.97
CA PRO A 145 16.08 -21.98 3.67
C PRO A 145 16.30 -20.46 3.60
N ALA A 146 17.00 -19.99 2.56
CA ALA A 146 17.17 -18.56 2.38
C ALA A 146 15.82 -17.84 2.28
N ARG A 147 15.78 -16.58 2.72
CA ARG A 147 14.54 -15.81 2.75
C ARG A 147 14.03 -15.47 1.35
N ASN A 148 14.96 -15.06 0.49
CA ASN A 148 14.69 -14.61 -0.87
C ASN A 148 15.38 -15.57 -1.83
N ARG A 149 14.77 -15.78 -2.99
CA ARG A 149 15.48 -16.32 -4.15
C ARG A 149 16.46 -15.27 -4.69
N LEU A 150 17.37 -15.70 -5.55
CA LEU A 150 18.25 -14.82 -6.32
C LEU A 150 17.45 -13.78 -7.10
N ALA A 151 16.33 -14.18 -7.73
CA ALA A 151 15.43 -13.26 -8.44
C ALA A 151 14.80 -12.24 -7.49
N ASP A 152 14.26 -12.67 -6.35
CA ASP A 152 13.58 -11.79 -5.39
C ASP A 152 14.55 -10.77 -4.77
N ALA A 153 15.82 -11.16 -4.57
CA ALA A 153 16.85 -10.27 -4.05
C ALA A 153 17.26 -9.17 -5.04
N ARG A 154 17.15 -9.43 -6.35
CA ARG A 154 17.51 -8.47 -7.41
C ARG A 154 16.32 -7.61 -7.86
N ALA A 155 15.11 -8.18 -7.90
CA ALA A 155 13.92 -7.48 -8.35
C ALA A 155 13.45 -6.46 -7.30
N ARG A 156 13.58 -5.17 -7.60
CA ARG A 156 13.18 -4.09 -6.70
C ARG A 156 11.70 -4.20 -6.34
N GLY A 157 11.41 -4.41 -5.06
CA GLY A 157 10.05 -4.49 -4.53
C GLY A 157 9.44 -5.90 -4.52
N ALA A 158 10.14 -6.90 -5.07
CA ALA A 158 9.73 -8.29 -4.95
C ALA A 158 9.67 -8.71 -3.48
N GLN A 159 8.78 -9.66 -3.19
CA GLN A 159 8.51 -10.14 -1.84
C GLN A 159 8.94 -11.60 -1.73
N GLU A 160 9.27 -12.03 -0.52
CA GLU A 160 9.66 -13.42 -0.25
C GLU A 160 8.51 -14.39 -0.59
N VAL A 161 8.86 -15.52 -1.22
CA VAL A 161 7.91 -16.59 -1.60
C VAL A 161 7.22 -17.27 -0.41
N TRP A 162 7.70 -17.04 0.81
CA TRP A 162 7.24 -17.72 2.01
C TRP A 162 5.97 -17.14 2.65
N LYS A 163 5.61 -15.89 2.33
CA LYS A 163 4.49 -15.16 2.96
C LYS A 163 3.17 -15.48 2.28
N LEU A 164 2.21 -16.04 3.02
CA LEU A 164 0.94 -16.55 2.48
C LEU A 164 -0.23 -15.56 2.48
N SER A 165 -0.19 -14.52 3.31
CA SER A 165 -1.26 -13.51 3.38
C SER A 165 -0.79 -12.12 3.82
N GLY A 166 -1.64 -11.12 3.60
CA GLY A 166 -1.39 -9.70 3.90
C GLY A 166 -0.76 -8.96 2.72
N ALA A 167 -0.46 -7.67 2.90
CA ALA A 167 0.07 -6.84 1.83
C ALA A 167 1.37 -7.42 1.24
N GLY A 168 1.42 -7.58 -0.09
CA GLY A 168 2.56 -8.12 -0.81
C GLY A 168 2.80 -9.63 -0.62
N SER A 169 1.82 -10.40 -0.16
CA SER A 169 1.99 -11.86 -0.05
C SER A 169 1.94 -12.54 -1.42
N VAL A 170 3.03 -13.19 -1.82
CA VAL A 170 3.10 -13.98 -3.07
C VAL A 170 3.12 -15.49 -2.83
N GLY A 171 3.39 -15.96 -1.62
CA GLY A 171 3.48 -17.39 -1.32
C GLY A 171 2.18 -18.15 -1.50
N GLY A 172 1.04 -17.52 -1.18
CA GLY A 172 -0.27 -18.11 -1.46
C GLY A 172 -0.55 -18.25 -2.96
N GLN A 173 -0.07 -17.29 -3.76
CA GLN A 173 -0.18 -17.31 -5.22
C GLN A 173 0.74 -18.40 -5.79
N ALA A 174 1.98 -18.52 -5.30
CA ALA A 174 2.90 -19.59 -5.72
C ALA A 174 2.34 -20.99 -5.44
N LEU A 175 1.83 -21.26 -4.23
CA LEU A 175 1.27 -22.57 -3.89
C LEU A 175 0.09 -22.97 -4.79
N THR A 176 -0.88 -22.07 -4.97
CA THR A 176 -2.07 -22.34 -5.79
C THR A 176 -1.76 -22.34 -7.29
N GLY A 177 -0.88 -21.44 -7.73
CA GLY A 177 -0.47 -21.26 -9.11
C GLY A 177 0.37 -22.43 -9.61
N ILE A 178 1.42 -22.83 -8.89
CA ILE A 178 2.25 -23.99 -9.24
C ILE A 178 1.39 -25.27 -9.31
N ALA A 179 0.53 -25.50 -8.32
CA ALA A 179 -0.37 -26.65 -8.33
C ALA A 179 -1.30 -26.67 -9.55
N ALA A 180 -1.85 -25.51 -9.94
CA ALA A 180 -2.68 -25.38 -11.13
C ALA A 180 -1.90 -25.61 -12.43
N LEU A 181 -0.70 -25.04 -12.56
CA LEU A 181 0.15 -25.20 -13.74
C LEU A 181 0.65 -26.63 -13.91
N GLU A 182 1.01 -27.32 -12.82
CA GLU A 182 1.44 -28.71 -12.89
C GLU A 182 0.31 -29.64 -13.32
N ARG A 183 -0.92 -29.41 -12.84
CA ARG A 183 -2.11 -30.14 -13.33
C ARG A 183 -2.35 -29.87 -14.82
N LEU A 184 -2.21 -28.62 -15.26
CA LEU A 184 -2.36 -28.24 -16.66
C LEU A 184 -1.28 -28.89 -17.55
N ARG A 185 -0.03 -28.95 -17.07
CA ARG A 185 1.10 -29.61 -17.76
C ARG A 185 0.89 -31.12 -17.91
N ARG A 186 0.26 -31.76 -16.93
CA ARG A 186 -0.08 -33.20 -16.94
C ARG A 186 -1.38 -33.54 -17.65
N ALA A 187 -2.19 -32.55 -18.03
CA ALA A 187 -3.45 -32.79 -18.72
C ALA A 187 -3.18 -33.54 -20.05
N PRO A 188 -3.87 -34.66 -20.34
CA PRO A 188 -3.58 -35.50 -21.51
C PRO A 188 -3.51 -34.75 -22.85
N GLU A 189 -4.36 -33.73 -23.02
CA GLU A 189 -4.40 -32.87 -24.21
C GLU A 189 -3.17 -31.96 -24.40
N LEU A 190 -2.43 -31.69 -23.33
CA LEU A 190 -1.31 -30.74 -23.26
C LEU A 190 0.01 -31.41 -22.84
N ALA A 191 -0.02 -32.68 -22.44
CA ALA A 191 1.16 -33.44 -22.05
C ALA A 191 2.25 -33.39 -23.14
N GLY A 192 3.47 -33.02 -22.73
CA GLY A 192 4.63 -32.88 -23.62
C GLY A 192 4.63 -31.63 -24.52
N LYS A 193 3.64 -30.73 -24.40
CA LYS A 193 3.55 -29.50 -25.23
C LYS A 193 3.92 -28.22 -24.47
N LEU A 194 4.00 -28.28 -23.14
CA LEU A 194 4.32 -27.16 -22.26
C LEU A 194 5.75 -27.34 -21.73
N ALA A 195 6.53 -26.26 -21.76
CA ALA A 195 7.81 -26.17 -21.07
C ALA A 195 7.77 -25.09 -19.97
N VAL A 196 8.38 -25.37 -18.82
CA VAL A 196 8.55 -24.44 -17.71
C VAL A 196 9.94 -23.81 -17.80
N TRP A 197 9.98 -22.51 -18.11
CA TRP A 197 11.23 -21.74 -18.12
C TRP A 197 11.52 -21.17 -16.72
N PRO A 198 12.80 -21.14 -16.28
CA PRO A 198 14.01 -21.65 -16.94
C PRO A 198 14.30 -23.13 -16.71
N PHE A 199 13.49 -23.83 -15.93
CA PHE A 199 13.81 -25.18 -15.45
C PHE A 199 14.09 -26.23 -16.53
N GLU A 200 13.35 -26.19 -17.65
CA GLU A 200 13.47 -27.21 -18.69
C GLU A 200 14.38 -26.79 -19.86
N THR A 201 14.72 -25.49 -19.94
CA THR A 201 15.40 -24.93 -21.12
C THR A 201 16.60 -24.07 -20.79
N GLY A 202 16.95 -23.95 -19.52
CA GLY A 202 17.93 -23.00 -19.03
C GLY A 202 17.49 -21.55 -19.21
N LEU A 203 18.41 -20.62 -18.94
CA LEU A 203 18.24 -19.19 -19.23
C LEU A 203 18.37 -18.89 -20.74
N GLN A 204 17.55 -19.58 -21.55
CA GLN A 204 17.45 -19.47 -22.99
C GLN A 204 15.98 -19.59 -23.44
N ALA A 205 15.67 -19.05 -24.62
CA ALA A 205 14.33 -19.13 -25.17
C ALA A 205 13.98 -20.59 -25.53
N PRO A 206 12.96 -21.19 -24.90
CA PRO A 206 12.56 -22.58 -25.13
C PRO A 206 12.01 -22.77 -26.55
N PRO A 207 12.15 -23.96 -27.19
CA PRO A 207 11.53 -24.29 -28.49
C PRO A 207 10.10 -24.82 -28.37
N ALA A 208 9.55 -24.96 -27.17
CA ALA A 208 8.24 -25.59 -26.94
C ALA A 208 7.07 -24.82 -27.60
N PRO A 209 5.96 -25.52 -27.92
CA PRO A 209 4.72 -24.89 -28.37
C PRO A 209 4.15 -23.90 -27.35
N VAL A 210 4.17 -24.25 -26.06
CA VAL A 210 3.75 -23.37 -24.97
C VAL A 210 4.86 -23.25 -23.94
N VAL A 211 5.13 -22.03 -23.53
CA VAL A 211 6.18 -21.68 -22.58
C VAL A 211 5.53 -21.03 -21.38
N LEU A 212 5.67 -21.65 -20.22
CA LEU A 212 5.30 -21.07 -18.94
C LEU A 212 6.50 -20.31 -18.40
N ALA A 213 6.32 -19.03 -18.08
CA ALA A 213 7.37 -18.20 -17.50
C ALA A 213 6.84 -17.40 -16.32
N GLU A 214 7.69 -17.19 -15.31
CA GLU A 214 7.42 -16.22 -14.26
C GLU A 214 7.64 -14.80 -14.81
N ILE A 215 6.71 -13.89 -14.51
CA ILE A 215 6.81 -12.46 -14.82
C ILE A 215 6.68 -11.63 -13.55
N TYR A 216 7.18 -10.40 -13.60
CA TYR A 216 6.95 -9.44 -12.53
C TYR A 216 6.38 -8.16 -13.14
N PRO A 217 5.05 -7.95 -13.09
CA PRO A 217 4.42 -6.85 -13.81
C PRO A 217 4.96 -5.47 -13.45
N SER A 218 5.51 -5.28 -12.24
CA SER A 218 6.12 -4.02 -11.81
C SER A 218 7.38 -3.63 -12.59
N LEU A 219 7.97 -4.51 -13.40
CA LEU A 219 9.06 -4.15 -14.34
C LEU A 219 8.56 -3.23 -15.47
N ILE A 220 7.26 -3.20 -15.72
CA ILE A 220 6.62 -2.44 -16.80
C ILE A 220 5.55 -1.52 -16.18
N PRO A 221 5.52 -0.22 -16.50
CA PRO A 221 4.45 0.65 -16.05
C PRO A 221 3.08 0.14 -16.51
N PRO A 222 2.04 0.12 -15.65
CA PRO A 222 0.70 -0.31 -16.05
C PRO A 222 0.11 0.61 -17.12
N ASP A 223 -0.79 0.07 -17.95
CA ASP A 223 -1.53 0.86 -18.92
C ASP A 223 -2.45 1.86 -18.18
N PRO A 224 -2.24 3.18 -18.34
CA PRO A 224 -3.04 4.19 -17.66
C PRO A 224 -4.47 4.32 -18.21
N GLY A 225 -4.79 3.65 -19.34
CA GLY A 225 -6.13 3.61 -19.91
C GLY A 225 -7.09 2.66 -19.20
N GLU A 226 -6.58 1.78 -18.33
CA GLU A 226 -7.40 0.82 -17.59
C GLU A 226 -7.81 1.36 -16.22
N ALA A 227 -9.10 1.19 -15.88
CA ALA A 227 -9.64 1.63 -14.59
C ALA A 227 -9.18 0.71 -13.43
N VAL A 228 -8.99 -0.58 -13.72
CA VAL A 228 -8.47 -1.57 -12.77
C VAL A 228 -6.96 -1.69 -12.99
N ARG A 229 -6.17 -1.48 -11.93
CA ARG A 229 -4.70 -1.51 -12.02
C ARG A 229 -4.18 -2.85 -12.56
N ASP A 230 -4.70 -3.95 -12.03
CA ASP A 230 -4.31 -5.33 -12.39
C ASP A 230 -4.52 -5.60 -13.89
N ALA A 231 -5.68 -5.17 -14.41
CA ALA A 231 -5.97 -5.19 -15.85
C ALA A 231 -4.97 -4.37 -16.66
N GLY A 232 -4.62 -3.17 -16.19
CA GLY A 232 -3.61 -2.31 -16.79
C GLY A 232 -2.21 -2.92 -16.79
N GLN A 233 -1.83 -3.62 -15.72
CA GLN A 233 -0.55 -4.34 -15.63
C GLN A 233 -0.50 -5.48 -16.65
N VAL A 234 -1.52 -6.35 -16.66
CA VAL A 234 -1.59 -7.49 -17.59
C VAL A 234 -1.60 -7.03 -19.06
N ARG A 235 -2.35 -5.97 -19.38
CA ARG A 235 -2.36 -5.34 -20.71
C ARG A 235 -0.98 -4.82 -21.10
N ALA A 236 -0.32 -4.08 -20.21
CA ALA A 236 0.98 -3.48 -20.49
C ALA A 236 2.05 -4.54 -20.73
N VAL A 237 2.10 -5.60 -19.91
CA VAL A 237 3.06 -6.70 -20.07
C VAL A 237 2.81 -7.43 -21.39
N ALA A 238 1.57 -7.84 -21.66
CA ALA A 238 1.24 -8.58 -22.90
C ALA A 238 1.54 -7.76 -24.16
N GLY A 239 1.19 -6.46 -24.16
CA GLY A 239 1.45 -5.56 -25.28
C GLY A 239 2.94 -5.31 -25.50
N THR A 240 3.72 -5.19 -24.42
CA THR A 240 5.18 -4.97 -24.49
C THR A 240 5.90 -6.20 -25.02
N LEU A 241 5.60 -7.39 -24.49
CA LEU A 241 6.22 -8.63 -24.95
C LEU A 241 5.87 -8.92 -26.42
N ARG A 242 4.64 -8.64 -26.85
CA ARG A 242 4.27 -8.74 -28.28
C ARG A 242 5.10 -7.82 -29.17
N ARG A 243 5.40 -6.59 -28.73
CA ARG A 243 6.24 -5.66 -29.51
C ARG A 243 7.67 -6.14 -29.60
N LEU A 244 8.23 -6.67 -28.51
CA LEU A 244 9.56 -7.27 -28.50
C LEU A 244 9.60 -8.52 -29.39
N ASP A 245 8.54 -9.32 -29.42
CA ASP A 245 8.43 -10.47 -30.32
C ASP A 245 8.43 -10.03 -31.80
N ALA A 246 7.61 -9.03 -32.14
CA ALA A 246 7.56 -8.46 -33.48
C ALA A 246 8.89 -7.82 -33.93
N ALA A 247 9.71 -7.34 -32.98
CA ALA A 247 11.03 -6.79 -33.23
C ALA A 247 12.14 -7.87 -33.26
N GLY A 248 11.83 -9.14 -32.98
CA GLY A 248 12.83 -10.21 -32.86
C GLY A 248 13.69 -10.13 -31.59
N GLU A 249 13.27 -9.35 -30.60
CA GLU A 249 14.03 -9.07 -29.38
C GLU A 249 13.53 -9.82 -28.14
N LEU A 250 12.39 -10.51 -28.24
CA LEU A 250 11.80 -11.25 -27.11
C LEU A 250 12.74 -12.33 -26.56
N ALA A 251 13.48 -13.02 -27.43
CA ALA A 251 14.39 -14.10 -27.02
C ALA A 251 15.48 -13.63 -26.03
N ALA A 252 15.91 -12.37 -26.12
CA ALA A 252 16.91 -11.81 -25.22
C ALA A 252 16.43 -11.75 -23.76
N LEU A 253 15.12 -11.64 -23.52
CA LEU A 253 14.56 -11.56 -22.17
C LEU A 253 14.67 -12.88 -21.38
N PHE A 254 14.85 -14.01 -22.09
CA PHE A 254 15.06 -15.31 -21.47
C PHE A 254 16.49 -15.49 -20.95
N ALA A 255 17.43 -14.64 -21.38
CA ALA A 255 18.77 -14.62 -20.83
C ALA A 255 18.76 -13.87 -19.50
N GLY A 256 19.29 -14.49 -18.44
CA GLY A 256 19.62 -13.76 -17.21
C GLY A 256 20.77 -12.76 -17.44
N PRO A 257 20.99 -11.81 -16.51
CA PRO A 257 22.02 -10.79 -16.67
C PRO A 257 23.43 -11.38 -16.78
N ALA A 258 24.32 -10.64 -17.43
CA ALA A 258 25.68 -11.11 -17.76
C ALA A 258 26.56 -11.38 -16.52
N ASP A 259 26.21 -10.81 -15.37
CA ASP A 259 26.92 -10.95 -14.11
C ASP A 259 26.51 -12.19 -13.29
N LEU A 260 25.58 -13.03 -13.79
CA LEU A 260 25.25 -14.31 -13.15
C LEU A 260 26.43 -15.27 -13.24
N THR A 261 26.89 -15.74 -12.08
CA THR A 261 27.93 -16.77 -12.01
C THR A 261 27.39 -18.13 -12.50
N PRO A 262 28.25 -19.09 -12.85
CA PRO A 262 27.81 -20.45 -13.18
C PRO A 262 26.99 -21.11 -12.05
N GLN A 263 27.31 -20.79 -10.79
CA GLN A 263 26.57 -21.29 -9.64
C GLN A 263 25.17 -20.66 -9.55
N ASP A 264 25.06 -19.34 -9.77
CA ASP A 264 23.75 -18.67 -9.79
C ASP A 264 22.85 -19.28 -10.88
N ARG A 265 23.42 -19.49 -12.08
CA ARG A 265 22.71 -20.12 -13.20
C ARG A 265 22.22 -21.52 -12.84
N ALA A 266 23.07 -22.36 -12.25
CA ALA A 266 22.67 -23.69 -11.82
C ALA A 266 21.51 -23.66 -10.82
N VAL A 267 21.58 -22.78 -9.82
CA VAL A 267 20.50 -22.63 -8.81
C VAL A 267 19.18 -22.18 -9.45
N ILE A 268 19.25 -21.19 -10.35
CA ILE A 268 18.09 -20.66 -11.08
C ILE A 268 17.45 -21.75 -11.93
N GLU A 269 18.25 -22.49 -12.69
CA GLU A 269 17.79 -23.49 -13.65
C GLU A 269 17.34 -24.80 -12.99
N GLN A 270 17.78 -25.09 -11.77
CA GLN A 270 17.43 -26.36 -11.10
C GLN A 270 16.33 -26.20 -10.05
N GLU A 271 16.14 -25.01 -9.48
CA GLU A 271 15.30 -24.88 -8.28
C GLU A 271 14.59 -23.54 -8.08
N GLU A 272 15.29 -22.41 -8.27
CA GLU A 272 14.73 -21.10 -7.87
C GLU A 272 13.86 -20.43 -8.94
N ALA A 273 14.03 -20.77 -10.23
CA ALA A 273 13.49 -20.05 -11.38
C ALA A 273 14.01 -18.61 -11.49
N TRP A 274 13.54 -17.90 -12.53
CA TRP A 274 13.88 -16.51 -12.80
C TRP A 274 12.67 -15.72 -13.27
N ILE A 275 12.72 -14.40 -13.12
CA ILE A 275 11.71 -13.48 -13.63
C ILE A 275 12.08 -13.09 -15.07
N LEU A 276 11.17 -13.30 -16.03
CA LEU A 276 11.41 -12.97 -17.43
C LEU A 276 11.70 -11.46 -17.60
N GLY A 277 12.85 -11.15 -18.20
CA GLY A 277 13.30 -9.78 -18.43
C GLY A 277 13.91 -9.07 -17.21
N LEU A 278 14.09 -9.74 -16.06
CA LEU A 278 14.89 -9.21 -14.95
C LEU A 278 16.37 -9.15 -15.36
N GLY A 279 16.96 -7.95 -15.30
CA GLY A 279 18.25 -7.62 -15.92
C GLY A 279 18.16 -7.02 -17.32
N HIS A 280 16.95 -6.86 -17.87
CA HIS A 280 16.66 -6.22 -19.17
C HIS A 280 15.61 -5.10 -19.03
N GLU A 281 15.59 -4.42 -17.89
CA GLU A 281 14.55 -3.44 -17.54
C GLU A 281 14.51 -2.25 -18.49
N ASP A 282 15.66 -1.85 -19.06
CA ASP A 282 15.71 -0.78 -20.05
C ASP A 282 15.02 -1.19 -21.35
N LYS A 283 15.28 -2.41 -21.86
CA LYS A 283 14.61 -2.97 -23.03
C LYS A 283 13.09 -3.08 -22.83
N LEU A 284 12.66 -3.54 -21.66
CA LEU A 284 11.24 -3.58 -21.29
C LEU A 284 10.62 -2.18 -21.28
N ARG A 285 11.32 -1.19 -20.70
CA ARG A 285 10.85 0.21 -20.65
C ARG A 285 10.78 0.86 -22.02
N GLU A 286 11.77 0.65 -22.87
CA GLU A 286 11.79 1.17 -24.24
C GLU A 286 10.65 0.59 -25.06
N ALA A 287 10.47 -0.74 -25.02
CA ALA A 287 9.37 -1.39 -25.71
C ALA A 287 8.00 -1.01 -25.14
N ALA A 288 7.90 -0.62 -23.87
CA ALA A 288 6.66 -0.09 -23.29
C ALA A 288 6.25 1.27 -23.89
N VAL A 289 7.21 2.08 -24.36
CA VAL A 289 7.00 3.45 -24.85
C VAL A 289 6.76 3.54 -26.36
N HIS A 290 7.39 2.68 -27.17
CA HIS A 290 7.46 2.83 -28.64
C HIS A 290 6.29 2.20 -29.46
N GLY A 291 5.09 2.10 -28.90
CA GLY A 291 3.92 1.62 -29.66
C GLY A 291 3.23 2.73 -30.47
N GLY A 292 3.29 2.68 -31.81
CA GLY A 292 2.41 3.45 -32.71
C GLY A 292 1.81 2.59 -33.84
N PRO A 293 0.74 3.01 -34.56
CA PRO A 293 -0.29 3.99 -34.21
C PRO A 293 -1.60 3.29 -33.81
N ALA A 294 -2.18 3.66 -32.66
CA ALA A 294 -3.64 3.64 -32.54
C ALA A 294 -4.17 4.87 -33.32
N GLY A 295 -5.32 4.76 -34.00
CA GLY A 295 -5.96 5.85 -34.73
C GLY A 295 -6.04 7.16 -33.92
N PRO A 296 -6.22 8.33 -34.57
CA PRO A 296 -5.75 9.63 -34.08
C PRO A 296 -6.14 9.87 -32.62
N ALA A 297 -5.21 9.52 -31.73
CA ALA A 297 -5.31 9.85 -30.33
C ALA A 297 -5.16 11.36 -30.26
N ARG A 298 -6.19 12.04 -29.73
CA ARG A 298 -6.07 13.45 -29.36
C ARG A 298 -4.75 13.62 -28.60
N PRO A 299 -3.87 14.56 -29.00
CA PRO A 299 -2.58 14.73 -28.35
C PRO A 299 -2.80 14.81 -26.85
N ARG A 300 -2.15 13.92 -26.09
CA ARG A 300 -2.19 13.97 -24.62
C ARG A 300 -1.63 15.33 -24.23
N ARG A 301 -2.53 16.24 -23.88
CA ARG A 301 -2.20 17.53 -23.29
C ARG A 301 -1.38 17.23 -22.06
N ARG A 302 -0.06 17.43 -22.14
CA ARG A 302 0.80 17.40 -20.95
C ARG A 302 0.24 18.47 -20.04
N LEU A 303 -0.44 18.05 -18.97
CA LEU A 303 -0.92 18.99 -17.98
C LEU A 303 0.32 19.68 -17.42
N ARG A 304 0.42 20.99 -17.69
CA ARG A 304 1.48 21.83 -17.17
C ARG A 304 1.08 22.15 -15.75
N TYR A 305 1.80 21.57 -14.79
CA TYR A 305 1.70 21.90 -13.38
C TYR A 305 3.11 21.91 -12.80
N LEU A 306 3.30 22.71 -11.76
CA LEU A 306 4.56 22.81 -11.03
C LEU A 306 4.83 21.48 -10.31
N ARG A 307 6.04 20.94 -10.45
CA ARG A 307 6.41 19.62 -9.91
C ARG A 307 7.44 19.68 -8.79
N ASP A 308 8.02 20.85 -8.56
CA ASP A 308 8.95 21.10 -7.48
C ASP A 308 8.16 21.40 -6.19
N PRO A 309 8.22 20.53 -5.16
CA PRO A 309 7.51 20.73 -3.91
C PRO A 309 7.88 22.03 -3.20
N GLN A 310 9.15 22.46 -3.24
CA GLN A 310 9.59 23.70 -2.59
C GLN A 310 9.01 24.91 -3.32
N ALA A 311 9.02 24.90 -4.65
CA ALA A 311 8.40 25.94 -5.45
C ALA A 311 6.87 25.99 -5.27
N ILE A 312 6.20 24.83 -5.11
CA ILE A 312 4.75 24.78 -4.80
C ILE A 312 4.47 25.44 -3.45
N TYR A 313 5.25 25.11 -2.41
CA TYR A 313 5.11 25.73 -1.09
C TYR A 313 5.35 27.24 -1.15
N ALA A 314 6.42 27.67 -1.80
CA ALA A 314 6.76 29.09 -1.93
C ALA A 314 5.66 29.87 -2.67
N GLU A 315 5.18 29.37 -3.82
CA GLU A 315 4.11 30.02 -4.58
C GLU A 315 2.79 30.03 -3.81
N SER A 316 2.47 28.95 -3.09
CA SER A 316 1.25 28.89 -2.28
C SER A 316 1.27 29.93 -1.16
N PHE A 317 2.37 30.05 -0.40
CA PHE A 317 2.47 31.07 0.65
C PHE A 317 2.52 32.50 0.09
N ALA A 318 3.19 32.71 -1.05
CA ALA A 318 3.17 34.00 -1.73
C ALA A 318 1.77 34.39 -2.18
N THR A 319 0.98 33.43 -2.68
CA THR A 319 -0.43 33.64 -3.04
C THR A 319 -1.27 34.01 -1.82
N VAL A 320 -1.12 33.26 -0.72
CA VAL A 320 -1.82 33.57 0.54
C VAL A 320 -1.47 34.96 1.06
N ALA A 321 -0.20 35.36 1.01
CA ALA A 321 0.24 36.69 1.44
C ALA A 321 -0.35 37.84 0.59
N ARG A 322 -0.64 37.58 -0.69
CA ARG A 322 -1.28 38.56 -1.58
C ARG A 322 -2.80 38.64 -1.39
N GLU A 323 -3.46 37.52 -1.10
CA GLU A 323 -4.92 37.42 -1.17
C GLU A 323 -5.61 37.44 0.20
N ALA A 324 -4.96 36.93 1.25
CA ALA A 324 -5.52 36.94 2.59
C ALA A 324 -5.23 38.28 3.29
N ARG A 325 -6.21 38.77 4.05
CA ARG A 325 -6.06 39.98 4.89
C ARG A 325 -5.21 39.67 6.13
N LEU A 326 -3.89 39.57 5.94
CA LEU A 326 -2.94 39.22 7.00
C LEU A 326 -2.47 40.43 7.83
N ASP A 327 -2.62 41.64 7.30
CA ASP A 327 -2.27 42.93 7.92
C ASP A 327 -2.96 43.21 9.26
N ARG A 328 -4.13 42.60 9.48
CA ARG A 328 -4.87 42.71 10.75
C ARG A 328 -4.31 41.88 11.90
N PHE A 329 -3.36 40.98 11.64
CA PHE A 329 -2.79 40.14 12.69
C PHE A 329 -1.52 40.76 13.27
N PRO A 330 -1.31 40.67 14.59
CA PRO A 330 -0.04 41.03 15.19
C PRO A 330 1.07 40.07 14.72
N PRO A 331 2.35 40.45 14.89
CA PRO A 331 3.49 39.62 14.51
C PRO A 331 3.39 38.20 15.04
N GLY A 332 3.61 37.21 14.15
CA GLY A 332 3.51 35.79 14.45
C GLY A 332 2.11 35.22 14.16
N LEU A 333 1.04 35.92 14.54
CA LEU A 333 -0.32 35.49 14.21
C LEU A 333 -0.61 35.57 12.70
N ASP A 334 0.05 36.48 11.99
CA ASP A 334 0.07 36.56 10.53
C ASP A 334 0.59 35.26 9.89
N ARG A 335 1.71 34.72 10.41
CA ARG A 335 2.30 33.45 9.96
C ARG A 335 1.38 32.27 10.26
N MET A 336 0.78 32.26 11.45
CA MET A 336 -0.19 31.25 11.83
C MET A 336 -1.41 31.28 10.92
N ALA A 337 -1.99 32.46 10.69
CA ALA A 337 -3.13 32.64 9.79
C ALA A 337 -2.81 32.18 8.37
N ALA A 338 -1.63 32.54 7.84
CA ALA A 338 -1.20 32.11 6.52
C ALA A 338 -1.12 30.58 6.41
N ARG A 339 -0.60 29.89 7.45
CA ARG A 339 -0.52 28.43 7.47
C ARG A 339 -1.89 27.76 7.58
N ILE A 340 -2.81 28.34 8.34
CA ILE A 340 -4.21 27.88 8.43
C ILE A 340 -4.89 28.01 7.06
N VAL A 341 -4.74 29.15 6.38
CA VAL A 341 -5.27 29.36 5.03
C VAL A 341 -4.69 28.35 4.05
N HIS A 342 -3.37 28.16 4.05
CA HIS A 342 -2.70 27.15 3.20
C HIS A 342 -3.27 25.74 3.42
N ALA A 343 -3.53 25.35 4.66
CA ALA A 343 -4.04 24.01 5.00
C ALA A 343 -5.48 23.75 4.53
N CYS A 344 -6.26 24.80 4.22
CA CYS A 344 -7.67 24.67 3.85
C CYS A 344 -8.02 25.25 2.48
N GLY A 345 -7.11 26.01 1.84
CA GLY A 345 -7.33 26.62 0.53
C GLY A 345 -8.40 27.73 0.51
N MET A 346 -8.70 28.37 1.65
CA MET A 346 -9.75 29.39 1.78
C MET A 346 -9.19 30.67 2.41
N VAL A 347 -8.92 31.70 1.60
CA VAL A 347 -8.34 32.98 2.04
C VAL A 347 -9.24 33.74 3.01
N GLU A 348 -10.56 33.61 2.86
CA GLU A 348 -11.57 34.26 3.69
C GLU A 348 -11.63 33.70 5.12
N VAL A 349 -10.91 32.61 5.41
CA VAL A 349 -10.75 32.10 6.78
C VAL A 349 -10.03 33.11 7.66
N ALA A 350 -9.07 33.87 7.11
CA ALA A 350 -8.34 34.91 7.83
C ALA A 350 -9.31 35.96 8.45
N ASP A 351 -10.34 36.37 7.72
CA ASP A 351 -11.32 37.35 8.22
C ASP A 351 -12.13 36.86 9.43
N ARG A 352 -12.24 35.55 9.57
CA ARG A 352 -13.11 34.89 10.55
C ARG A 352 -12.36 34.41 11.78
N LEU A 353 -11.03 34.55 11.82
CA LEU A 353 -10.24 34.24 13.00
C LEU A 353 -10.52 35.28 14.11
N ALA A 354 -10.87 34.76 15.28
CA ALA A 354 -10.91 35.49 16.54
C ALA A 354 -9.75 35.02 17.40
N PHE A 355 -9.07 35.93 18.09
CA PHE A 355 -7.83 35.61 18.78
C PHE A 355 -7.59 36.57 19.95
N SER A 356 -6.82 36.10 20.94
CA SER A 356 -6.18 36.96 21.94
C SER A 356 -4.93 37.63 21.33
N PRO A 357 -4.63 38.90 21.64
CA PRO A 357 -3.44 39.58 21.10
C PRO A 357 -2.12 38.85 21.40
N ASP A 358 -2.06 38.13 22.51
CA ASP A 358 -0.91 37.38 23.03
C ASP A 358 -0.90 35.90 22.65
N ALA A 359 -1.90 35.41 21.88
CA ALA A 359 -2.06 33.98 21.58
C ALA A 359 -0.82 33.34 20.94
N TRP A 360 -0.13 34.08 20.06
CA TRP A 360 1.13 33.62 19.47
C TRP A 360 2.24 33.48 20.51
N ALA A 361 2.46 34.53 21.31
CA ALA A 361 3.52 34.56 22.31
C ALA A 361 3.30 33.50 23.40
N ALA A 362 2.07 33.38 23.91
CA ALA A 362 1.69 32.39 24.91
C ALA A 362 1.90 30.94 24.40
N GLY A 363 1.45 30.66 23.17
CA GLY A 363 1.62 29.34 22.55
C GLY A 363 3.08 28.98 22.29
N ARG A 364 3.88 29.93 21.78
CA ARG A 364 5.32 29.73 21.55
C ARG A 364 6.07 29.45 22.85
N ALA A 365 5.89 30.31 23.85
CA ALA A 365 6.54 30.17 25.14
C ALA A 365 6.19 28.83 25.81
N ALA A 366 4.94 28.39 25.73
CA ALA A 366 4.52 27.09 26.25
C ALA A 366 5.23 25.92 25.54
N LEU A 367 5.26 25.91 24.20
CA LEU A 367 5.93 24.83 23.45
C LEU A 367 7.45 24.82 23.63
N GLU A 368 8.07 26.00 23.74
CA GLU A 368 9.51 26.12 24.03
C GLU A 368 9.85 25.63 25.44
N ALA A 369 8.94 25.84 26.40
CA ALA A 369 9.06 25.31 27.77
C ALA A 369 8.72 23.81 27.88
N GLY A 370 8.36 23.13 26.79
CA GLY A 370 8.07 21.69 26.79
C GLY A 370 6.61 21.33 27.14
N ALA A 371 5.69 22.29 27.12
CA ALA A 371 4.28 22.05 27.43
C ALA A 371 3.66 21.00 26.48
N PRO A 372 2.79 20.10 26.98
CA PRO A 372 2.13 19.13 26.14
C PRO A 372 1.14 19.79 25.18
N ILE A 373 0.91 19.13 24.05
CA ILE A 373 -0.13 19.47 23.09
C ILE A 373 -1.27 18.47 23.25
N ILE A 374 -2.43 18.94 23.68
CA ILE A 374 -3.61 18.10 23.93
C ILE A 374 -4.55 18.20 22.73
N CYS A 375 -4.90 17.07 22.12
CA CYS A 375 -5.70 16.98 20.91
C CYS A 375 -7.04 16.28 21.16
N ASP A 376 -8.12 16.82 20.61
CA ASP A 376 -9.46 16.23 20.73
C ASP A 376 -9.69 14.97 19.89
N CYS A 377 -8.87 14.74 18.86
CA CYS A 377 -9.01 13.60 17.96
C CYS A 377 -7.69 13.17 17.32
N ARG A 378 -7.65 11.90 16.88
CA ARG A 378 -6.47 11.29 16.25
C ARG A 378 -6.03 11.95 14.95
N MET A 379 -6.96 12.46 14.14
CA MET A 379 -6.62 13.17 12.89
C MET A 379 -5.81 14.43 13.16
N LEU A 380 -6.14 15.16 14.23
CA LEU A 380 -5.40 16.35 14.64
C LEU A 380 -4.02 15.98 15.17
N ALA A 381 -3.95 15.00 16.07
CA ALA A 381 -2.68 14.52 16.62
C ALA A 381 -1.71 14.05 15.51
N ALA A 382 -2.22 13.31 14.52
CA ALA A 382 -1.44 12.84 13.37
C ALA A 382 -1.01 13.95 12.40
N GLY A 383 -1.69 15.10 12.41
CA GLY A 383 -1.36 16.26 11.57
C GLY A 383 -0.23 17.13 12.15
N ILE A 384 0.18 16.91 13.39
CA ILE A 384 1.28 17.64 14.03
C ILE A 384 2.62 17.08 13.53
N ILE A 385 3.49 17.97 13.06
CA ILE A 385 4.80 17.63 12.52
C ILE A 385 5.79 17.50 13.67
N ALA A 386 5.91 16.30 14.23
CA ALA A 386 6.72 16.03 15.43
C ALA A 386 8.16 16.57 15.37
N ARG A 387 8.82 16.49 14.20
CA ARG A 387 10.19 17.00 13.99
C ARG A 387 10.34 18.53 14.10
N THR A 388 9.25 19.28 14.10
CA THR A 388 9.27 20.75 14.25
C THR A 388 9.03 21.20 15.68
N LEU A 389 8.72 20.28 16.60
CA LEU A 389 8.43 20.62 17.99
C LEU A 389 9.72 21.03 18.73
N PRO A 390 9.78 22.20 19.39
CA PRO A 390 11.05 22.78 19.87
C PRO A 390 11.67 22.06 21.08
N ALA A 391 10.88 21.37 21.90
CA ALA A 391 11.34 20.75 23.15
C ALA A 391 10.89 19.28 23.29
N GLY A 392 10.69 18.57 22.18
CA GLY A 392 10.19 17.19 22.23
C GLY A 392 8.78 17.07 22.84
N ASN A 393 7.98 18.13 22.69
CA ASN A 393 6.64 18.27 23.26
C ASN A 393 5.77 17.01 23.06
N ARG A 394 5.14 16.53 24.14
CA ARG A 394 4.25 15.37 24.08
C ARG A 394 2.96 15.73 23.36
N VAL A 395 2.55 14.93 22.38
CA VAL A 395 1.22 15.02 21.75
C VAL A 395 0.30 14.01 22.42
N ILE A 396 -0.75 14.50 23.07
CA ILE A 396 -1.69 13.72 23.88
C ILE A 396 -3.04 13.67 23.17
N GLU A 397 -3.57 12.47 22.96
CA GLU A 397 -4.89 12.22 22.37
C GLU A 397 -5.57 11.12 23.18
N THR A 398 -6.65 11.47 23.89
CA THR A 398 -7.32 10.58 24.85
C THR A 398 -8.67 10.06 24.38
N LEU A 399 -9.16 10.47 23.20
CA LEU A 399 -10.40 9.94 22.62
C LEU A 399 -10.28 8.43 22.34
N SER A 400 -9.09 7.96 21.97
CA SER A 400 -8.77 6.55 21.74
C SER A 400 -8.41 5.75 23.01
N ALA A 401 -8.37 6.38 24.19
CA ALA A 401 -8.02 5.71 25.43
C ALA A 401 -9.10 4.69 25.84
N PRO A 402 -8.73 3.50 26.37
CA PRO A 402 -9.69 2.47 26.78
C PRO A 402 -10.76 2.96 27.77
N GLU A 403 -10.38 3.89 28.66
CA GLU A 403 -11.23 4.41 29.73
C GLU A 403 -12.28 5.43 29.24
N THR A 404 -12.11 6.00 28.04
CA THR A 404 -12.96 7.07 27.52
C THR A 404 -14.39 6.59 27.27
N ALA A 405 -14.57 5.36 26.79
CA ALA A 405 -15.90 4.80 26.56
C ALA A 405 -16.70 4.66 27.87
N GLY A 406 -16.06 4.15 28.93
CA GLY A 406 -16.68 4.03 30.25
C GLY A 406 -16.99 5.41 30.87
N THR A 407 -16.09 6.37 30.71
CA THR A 407 -16.29 7.75 31.18
C THR A 407 -17.46 8.43 30.47
N ALA A 408 -17.60 8.24 29.15
CA ALA A 408 -18.71 8.78 28.38
C ALA A 408 -20.07 8.24 28.83
N ALA A 409 -20.15 6.94 29.09
CA ALA A 409 -21.36 6.32 29.63
C ALA A 409 -21.72 6.88 31.01
N ARG A 410 -20.73 6.97 31.92
CA ARG A 410 -20.92 7.49 33.28
C ARG A 410 -21.38 8.95 33.32
N LEU A 411 -20.85 9.78 32.43
CA LEU A 411 -21.17 11.21 32.34
C LEU A 411 -22.35 11.52 31.40
N ALA A 412 -22.97 10.49 30.79
CA ALA A 412 -24.04 10.64 29.80
C ALA A 412 -23.72 11.68 28.70
N THR A 413 -22.48 11.68 28.21
CA THR A 413 -21.97 12.66 27.24
C THR A 413 -21.26 11.99 26.07
N THR A 414 -20.84 12.78 25.08
CA THR A 414 -20.07 12.29 23.93
C THR A 414 -18.69 11.79 24.36
N ARG A 415 -18.12 10.82 23.61
CA ARG A 415 -16.75 10.35 23.86
C ARG A 415 -15.71 11.48 23.83
N SER A 416 -15.88 12.47 22.95
CA SER A 416 -14.95 13.60 22.85
C SER A 416 -15.03 14.53 24.07
N ALA A 417 -16.22 14.78 24.62
CA ALA A 417 -16.36 15.51 25.88
C ALA A 417 -15.81 14.70 27.06
N ALA A 418 -16.12 13.40 27.12
CA ALA A 418 -15.60 12.51 28.16
C ALA A 418 -14.06 12.39 28.15
N ALA A 419 -13.45 12.43 26.97
CA ALA A 419 -11.98 12.40 26.82
C ALA A 419 -11.30 13.61 27.49
N VAL A 420 -12.00 14.74 27.64
CA VAL A 420 -11.51 15.95 28.33
C VAL A 420 -11.24 15.69 29.81
N GLU A 421 -11.96 14.76 30.45
CA GLU A 421 -11.67 14.33 31.83
C GLU A 421 -10.25 13.81 32.01
N LEU A 422 -9.71 13.18 30.97
CA LEU A 422 -8.36 12.64 30.96
C LEU A 422 -7.29 13.72 30.70
N TRP A 423 -7.70 14.96 30.41
CA TRP A 423 -6.77 16.08 30.15
C TRP A 423 -6.31 16.77 31.43
N LYS A 424 -7.12 16.73 32.49
CA LYS A 424 -6.86 17.47 33.74
C LYS A 424 -5.42 17.32 34.28
N PRO A 425 -4.78 16.13 34.30
CA PRO A 425 -3.41 15.97 34.79
C PRO A 425 -2.33 16.63 33.93
N HIS A 426 -2.69 17.07 32.72
CA HIS A 426 -1.78 17.62 31.72
C HIS A 426 -2.15 19.03 31.29
N LEU A 427 -3.22 19.61 31.85
CA LEU A 427 -3.87 20.81 31.31
C LEU A 427 -3.14 22.10 31.65
N ASP A 428 -2.51 22.17 32.82
CA ASP A 428 -1.83 23.38 33.30
C ASP A 428 -0.72 23.82 32.34
N GLY A 429 -0.83 25.03 31.79
CA GLY A 429 0.12 25.57 30.82
C GLY A 429 0.14 24.86 29.44
N ALA A 430 -0.75 23.92 29.17
CA ALA A 430 -0.77 23.16 27.92
C ALA A 430 -1.19 24.01 26.70
N VAL A 431 -0.85 23.51 25.51
CA VAL A 431 -1.48 23.96 24.26
C VAL A 431 -2.60 22.98 23.91
N VAL A 432 -3.84 23.41 24.08
CA VAL A 432 -5.02 22.60 23.76
C VAL A 432 -5.47 22.90 22.35
N ALA A 433 -5.62 21.88 21.51
CA ALA A 433 -6.09 21.98 20.15
C ALA A 433 -7.34 21.11 19.94
N ILE A 434 -8.43 21.76 19.53
CA ILE A 434 -9.72 21.10 19.30
C ILE A 434 -10.10 21.32 17.85
N GLY A 435 -9.96 20.28 17.02
CA GLY A 435 -10.16 20.35 15.58
C GLY A 435 -11.47 19.72 15.10
N ASN A 436 -12.17 18.96 15.93
CA ASN A 436 -13.33 18.19 15.53
C ASN A 436 -14.56 18.50 16.39
N ALA A 437 -14.52 18.20 17.69
CA ALA A 437 -15.72 18.06 18.51
C ALA A 437 -16.09 19.36 19.25
N PRO A 438 -17.23 20.01 18.94
CA PRO A 438 -17.71 21.16 19.71
C PRO A 438 -18.00 20.82 21.18
N THR A 439 -18.44 19.59 21.45
CA THR A 439 -18.72 19.11 22.80
C THR A 439 -17.46 19.02 23.65
N ALA A 440 -16.29 18.72 23.06
CA ALA A 440 -15.02 18.77 23.79
C ALA A 440 -14.68 20.21 24.20
N LEU A 441 -14.95 21.20 23.34
CA LEU A 441 -14.70 22.60 23.66
C LEU A 441 -15.66 23.11 24.74
N PHE A 442 -16.97 22.84 24.64
CA PHE A 442 -17.91 23.20 25.70
C PHE A 442 -17.54 22.58 27.05
N HIS A 443 -17.28 21.27 27.05
CA HIS A 443 -16.92 20.55 28.27
C HIS A 443 -15.63 21.08 28.89
N LEU A 444 -14.63 21.43 28.08
CA LEU A 444 -13.41 22.08 28.59
C LEU A 444 -13.74 23.42 29.27
N LEU A 445 -14.57 24.27 28.65
CA LEU A 445 -14.93 25.57 29.23
C LEU A 445 -15.70 25.42 30.54
N GLU A 446 -16.65 24.49 30.62
CA GLU A 446 -17.37 24.16 31.86
C GLU A 446 -16.40 23.74 32.98
N ARG A 447 -15.41 22.90 32.65
CA ARG A 447 -14.39 22.46 33.61
C ARG A 447 -13.44 23.58 34.05
N LEU A 448 -13.14 24.54 33.16
CA LEU A 448 -12.39 25.73 33.53
C LEU A 448 -13.21 26.64 34.47
N ASP A 449 -14.52 26.74 34.26
CA ASP A 449 -15.43 27.46 35.17
C ASP A 449 -15.48 26.80 36.57
N GLU A 450 -15.29 25.48 36.64
CA GLU A 450 -15.13 24.72 37.89
C GLU A 450 -13.73 24.84 38.54
N GLY A 451 -12.84 25.67 38.00
CA GLY A 451 -11.52 25.92 38.56
C GLY A 451 -10.45 24.89 38.18
N TRP A 452 -10.59 24.19 37.06
CA TRP A 452 -9.51 23.37 36.52
C TRP A 452 -8.26 24.21 36.17
N PRO A 453 -7.07 23.58 36.13
CA PRO A 453 -5.86 24.24 35.66
C PRO A 453 -6.04 24.82 34.27
N ARG A 454 -5.41 25.97 34.01
CA ARG A 454 -5.63 26.72 32.78
C ARG A 454 -4.59 26.34 31.72
N PRO A 455 -4.99 26.01 30.49
CA PRO A 455 -4.04 25.89 29.40
C PRO A 455 -3.44 27.26 29.05
N ALA A 456 -2.21 27.28 28.55
CA ALA A 456 -1.58 28.50 28.05
C ALA A 456 -2.29 29.02 26.79
N LEU A 457 -2.75 28.11 25.93
CA LEU A 457 -3.42 28.45 24.67
C LEU A 457 -4.50 27.44 24.31
N ILE A 458 -5.67 27.92 23.88
CA ILE A 458 -6.75 27.12 23.31
C ILE A 458 -6.93 27.44 21.82
N LEU A 459 -6.69 26.44 20.97
CA LEU A 459 -6.90 26.47 19.52
C LEU A 459 -8.29 25.87 19.18
N GLY A 460 -9.30 26.73 19.07
CA GLY A 460 -10.70 26.38 18.88
C GLY A 460 -11.11 26.29 17.41
N PHE A 461 -10.96 25.11 16.81
CA PHE A 461 -11.35 24.81 15.43
C PHE A 461 -12.36 23.66 15.26
N PRO A 462 -13.25 23.31 16.21
CA PRO A 462 -14.25 22.28 15.93
C PRO A 462 -15.08 22.67 14.69
N VAL A 463 -15.35 21.69 13.83
CA VAL A 463 -16.10 21.84 12.58
C VAL A 463 -17.47 21.20 12.75
N GLY A 464 -18.50 21.82 12.20
CA GLY A 464 -19.82 21.19 12.21
C GLY A 464 -20.97 22.17 12.04
N PHE A 465 -22.14 21.59 11.78
CA PHE A 465 -23.40 22.31 11.64
C PHE A 465 -24.10 22.56 12.99
N VAL A 466 -23.82 21.71 13.99
CA VAL A 466 -24.45 21.76 15.31
C VAL A 466 -23.36 22.04 16.36
N GLY A 467 -23.57 23.05 17.20
CA GLY A 467 -22.71 23.39 18.34
C GLY A 467 -21.36 24.05 18.01
N ALA A 468 -20.79 23.83 16.82
CA ALA A 468 -19.45 24.33 16.49
C ALA A 468 -19.34 25.87 16.54
N ALA A 469 -20.30 26.56 15.93
CA ALA A 469 -20.30 28.02 15.90
C ALA A 469 -20.46 28.59 17.32
N GLN A 470 -21.35 27.99 18.11
CA GLN A 470 -21.65 28.39 19.47
C GLN A 470 -20.45 28.16 20.40
N ALA A 471 -19.82 26.98 20.35
CA ALA A 471 -18.67 26.64 21.19
C ALA A 471 -17.50 27.60 20.98
N LYS A 472 -17.21 27.95 19.72
CA LYS A 472 -16.13 28.88 19.38
C LYS A 472 -16.47 30.33 19.70
N ALA A 473 -17.75 30.71 19.57
CA ALA A 473 -18.22 32.02 20.00
C ALA A 473 -18.11 32.17 21.52
N GLU A 474 -18.41 31.11 22.27
CA GLU A 474 -18.30 31.08 23.73
C GLU A 474 -16.84 31.18 24.18
N LEU A 475 -15.92 30.41 23.57
CA LEU A 475 -14.48 30.58 23.79
C LEU A 475 -14.00 32.01 23.48
N ALA A 476 -14.48 32.59 22.38
CA ALA A 476 -14.05 33.93 21.97
C ALA A 476 -14.62 35.05 22.87
N ARG A 477 -15.79 34.81 23.46
CA ARG A 477 -16.44 35.72 24.40
C ARG A 477 -15.73 35.71 25.75
N ASP A 478 -15.37 34.53 26.24
CA ASP A 478 -14.70 34.34 27.52
C ASP A 478 -13.80 33.10 27.47
N PRO A 479 -12.46 33.27 27.38
CA PRO A 479 -11.53 32.16 27.32
C PRO A 479 -11.07 31.68 28.70
N ARG A 480 -11.72 32.11 29.80
CA ARG A 480 -11.44 31.70 31.18
C ARG A 480 -9.98 31.94 31.62
N GLY A 481 -9.39 33.00 31.09
CA GLY A 481 -8.01 33.41 31.40
C GLY A 481 -6.93 32.68 30.60
N SER A 482 -7.29 31.81 29.65
CA SER A 482 -6.35 31.27 28.66
C SER A 482 -6.25 32.20 27.45
N ALA A 483 -5.09 32.20 26.78
CA ALA A 483 -5.02 32.76 25.43
C ALA A 483 -5.83 31.87 24.47
N TYR A 484 -6.36 32.41 23.39
CA TYR A 484 -7.09 31.60 22.41
C TYR A 484 -6.89 32.07 20.96
N LEU A 485 -7.12 31.14 20.04
CA LEU A 485 -7.41 31.44 18.65
C LEU A 485 -8.49 30.48 18.13
N ALA A 486 -9.54 31.03 17.51
CA ALA A 486 -10.70 30.27 17.07
C ALA A 486 -11.25 30.74 15.72
N LEU A 487 -11.81 29.82 14.95
CA LEU A 487 -12.46 30.13 13.67
C LEU A 487 -13.97 30.30 13.80
N ARG A 488 -14.48 31.52 13.69
CA ARG A 488 -15.92 31.81 13.86
C ARG A 488 -16.81 31.03 12.88
N GLY A 489 -17.94 30.52 13.37
CA GLY A 489 -18.98 29.84 12.58
C GLY A 489 -18.73 28.34 12.38
N ARG A 490 -19.22 27.76 11.28
CA ARG A 490 -19.26 26.29 11.09
C ARG A 490 -17.95 25.66 10.62
N ARG A 491 -17.11 26.43 9.93
CA ARG A 491 -15.84 25.96 9.36
C ARG A 491 -14.81 25.75 10.46
N GLY A 492 -13.90 24.81 10.25
CA GLY A 492 -12.89 24.37 11.20
C GLY A 492 -12.21 23.14 10.65
N GLY A 493 -11.75 22.26 11.53
CA GLY A 493 -11.25 20.95 11.17
C GLY A 493 -9.86 20.69 11.72
N SER A 494 -9.53 19.41 11.84
CA SER A 494 -8.22 18.93 12.30
C SER A 494 -7.06 19.49 11.47
N ALA A 495 -7.22 19.69 10.17
CA ALA A 495 -6.19 20.27 9.32
C ALA A 495 -5.83 21.72 9.71
N MET A 496 -6.84 22.54 10.00
CA MET A 496 -6.63 23.94 10.45
C MET A 496 -6.02 23.99 11.85
N ALA A 497 -6.53 23.17 12.78
CA ALA A 497 -5.96 23.08 14.13
C ALA A 497 -4.50 22.60 14.12
N ALA A 498 -4.19 21.57 13.32
CA ALA A 498 -2.83 21.08 13.17
C ALA A 498 -1.92 22.14 12.52
N ALA A 499 -2.42 22.88 11.53
CA ALA A 499 -1.68 23.98 10.91
C ALA A 499 -1.35 25.07 11.94
N ALA A 500 -2.28 25.43 12.83
CA ALA A 500 -2.03 26.39 13.90
C ALA A 500 -0.94 25.91 14.87
N VAL A 501 -1.00 24.64 15.32
CA VAL A 501 0.06 24.03 16.14
C VAL A 501 1.40 24.02 15.42
N ASN A 502 1.42 23.60 14.15
CA ASN A 502 2.65 23.53 13.34
C ASN A 502 3.26 24.92 13.09
N ALA A 503 2.46 25.98 13.02
CA ALA A 503 2.96 27.34 12.93
C ALA A 503 3.70 27.74 14.22
N LEU A 504 3.11 27.44 15.39
CA LEU A 504 3.78 27.65 16.68
C LEU A 504 5.05 26.82 16.78
N ALA A 505 5.07 25.59 16.29
CA ALA A 505 6.25 24.74 16.36
C ALA A 505 7.41 25.29 15.50
N ALA A 506 7.13 25.67 14.26
CA ALA A 506 8.15 26.08 13.29
C ALA A 506 8.77 27.47 13.54
N GLY A 507 8.00 28.42 14.11
CA GLY A 507 8.45 29.80 14.38
C GLY A 507 8.22 30.76 13.21
#